data_AF-A0A1S9V408-F1
#
_entry.id   AF-A0A1S9V408-F1
#
_cell.length_a   1.000
_cell.length_b   1.000
_cell.length_c   1.000
_cell.angle_alpha   90.00
_cell.angle_beta   90.00
_cell.angle_gamma   90.00
#
_symmetry.space_group_name_H-M   'P 1'
#
loop_
_entity.id
_entity.type
_entity.pdbx_description
1 polymer ?
#
loop_
_entity_poly.entity_id
_entity_poly.type
_entity_poly.pdbx_seq_one_letter_code
_entity_poly.pdbx_strand_id
1 'polypeptide(L)'
;MDVFLNIAEEKIRQAIRNGDLDSIPGKEKPLQLEDFSMVPPELRMSYKILKNAGRMPLEMEIQKDILKIEDLIACCYDEAERKNYKKS
;
A
#
# COMPACT_ATOMS: atom_id res chain seq x y z
N MET A 1 -16.53 -20.05 -21.11
CA MET A 1 -16.46 -18.63 -20.68
C MET A 1 -16.30 -18.64 -19.17
N ASP A 2 -15.33 -17.90 -18.63
CA ASP A 2 -14.97 -17.93 -17.21
C ASP A 2 -16.13 -17.43 -16.33
N VAL A 3 -16.55 -18.22 -15.34
CA VAL A 3 -17.67 -17.88 -14.44
C VAL A 3 -17.41 -16.55 -13.72
N PHE A 4 -16.14 -16.24 -13.42
CA PHE A 4 -15.76 -14.97 -12.80
C PHE A 4 -16.00 -13.77 -13.72
N LEU A 5 -15.79 -13.92 -15.03
CA LEU A 5 -16.04 -12.84 -16.00
C LEU A 5 -17.54 -12.49 -16.03
N ASN A 6 -18.41 -13.49 -16.08
CA ASN A 6 -19.86 -13.27 -16.11
C ASN A 6 -20.37 -12.57 -14.84
N ILE A 7 -19.85 -12.96 -13.66
CA ILE A 7 -20.20 -12.32 -12.39
C ILE A 7 -19.70 -10.87 -12.34
N ALA A 8 -18.48 -10.62 -12.81
CA ALA A 8 -17.92 -9.27 -12.89
C ALA A 8 -18.74 -8.37 -13.82
N GLU A 9 -19.11 -8.87 -15.01
CA GLU A 9 -19.90 -8.12 -15.99
C GLU A 9 -21.28 -7.75 -15.45
N GLU A 10 -21.98 -8.69 -14.81
CA GLU A 10 -23.30 -8.39 -14.25
C GLU A 10 -23.22 -7.35 -13.13
N LYS A 11 -22.19 -7.41 -12.27
CA LYS A 11 -21.95 -6.38 -11.23
C LYS A 11 -21.67 -5.01 -11.83
N ILE A 12 -20.85 -4.93 -12.88
CA ILE A 12 -20.56 -3.66 -13.56
C ILE A 12 -21.85 -3.07 -14.15
N ARG A 13 -22.68 -3.90 -14.81
CA ARG A 13 -23.97 -3.46 -15.38
C ARG A 13 -24.94 -2.99 -14.29
N GLN A 14 -24.99 -3.67 -13.14
CA GLN A 14 -25.78 -3.24 -11.99
C GLN A 14 -25.32 -1.87 -11.47
N ALA A 15 -24.02 -1.67 -11.27
CA ALA A 15 -23.46 -0.40 -10.81
C ALA A 15 -23.76 0.77 -11.79
N ILE A 16 -23.72 0.50 -13.11
CA ILE A 16 -24.13 1.49 -14.13
C ILE A 16 -25.62 1.83 -14.00
N ARG A 17 -26.50 0.82 -13.88
CA ARG A 17 -27.95 1.04 -13.76
C ARG A 17 -28.33 1.82 -12.49
N ASN A 18 -27.62 1.58 -11.40
CA ASN A 18 -27.85 2.25 -10.13
C ASN A 18 -27.27 3.68 -10.08
N GLY A 19 -26.45 4.07 -11.05
CA GLY A 19 -25.72 5.33 -11.00
C GLY A 19 -24.57 5.34 -9.98
N ASP A 20 -24.13 4.17 -9.49
CA ASP A 20 -23.04 4.06 -8.51
C ASP A 20 -21.71 4.62 -9.06
N LEU A 21 -21.56 4.60 -10.40
CA LEU A 21 -20.41 5.17 -11.10
C LEU A 21 -20.54 6.68 -11.33
N ASP A 22 -21.69 7.29 -11.03
CA ASP A 22 -21.94 8.70 -11.30
C ASP A 22 -21.36 9.64 -10.25
N SER A 23 -21.07 9.14 -9.05
CA SER A 23 -20.50 9.92 -7.95
C SER A 23 -19.09 9.43 -7.57
N ILE A 24 -18.32 8.92 -8.52
CA ILE A 24 -16.94 8.49 -8.25
C ILE A 24 -15.99 9.68 -8.09
N PRO A 25 -15.03 9.60 -7.15
CA PRO A 25 -13.96 10.59 -7.03
C PRO A 25 -13.22 10.73 -8.37
N GLY A 26 -13.14 11.95 -8.88
CA GLY A 26 -12.45 12.23 -10.14
C GLY A 26 -13.32 12.13 -11.40
N LYS A 27 -14.63 11.81 -11.29
CA LYS A 27 -15.55 11.91 -12.44
C LYS A 27 -15.55 13.33 -12.99
N GLU A 28 -15.41 13.46 -14.32
CA GLU A 28 -15.36 14.73 -15.07
C GLU A 28 -14.23 15.70 -14.67
N LYS A 29 -13.31 15.27 -13.80
CA LYS A 29 -12.15 16.07 -13.40
C LYS A 29 -10.92 15.59 -14.15
N PRO A 30 -9.94 16.47 -14.42
CA PRO A 30 -8.63 16.06 -14.91
C PRO A 30 -8.06 15.00 -13.97
N LEU A 31 -7.39 13.99 -14.55
CA LEU A 31 -6.71 12.98 -13.77
C LEU A 31 -5.71 13.65 -12.83
N GLN A 32 -5.84 13.41 -11.53
CA GLN A 32 -4.84 13.85 -10.56
C GLN A 32 -3.61 12.95 -10.71
N LEU A 33 -2.54 13.52 -11.26
CA LEU A 33 -1.26 12.86 -11.30
C LEU A 33 -0.65 12.89 -9.90
N GLU A 34 -0.30 11.71 -9.40
CA GLU A 34 0.41 11.61 -8.14
C GLU A 34 1.84 12.14 -8.31
N ASP A 35 2.32 12.86 -7.30
CA ASP A 35 3.70 13.32 -7.29
C ASP A 35 4.64 12.13 -7.02
N PHE A 36 5.28 11.68 -8.10
CA PHE A 36 6.33 10.67 -8.07
C PHE A 36 7.70 11.28 -8.39
N SER A 37 7.89 12.58 -8.20
CA SER A 37 9.14 13.28 -8.52
C SER A 37 10.35 12.70 -7.78
N MET A 38 10.12 12.16 -6.57
CA MET A 38 11.15 11.49 -5.75
C MET A 38 11.35 10.01 -6.08
N VAL A 39 10.54 9.42 -6.98
CA VAL A 39 10.60 8.00 -7.33
C VAL A 39 11.21 7.85 -8.73
N PRO A 40 12.29 7.06 -8.87
CA PRO A 40 12.87 6.73 -10.17
C PRO A 40 11.80 6.19 -11.16
N PRO A 41 11.84 6.59 -12.45
CA PRO A 41 10.80 6.23 -13.43
C PRO A 41 10.41 4.74 -13.46
N GLU A 42 11.41 3.88 -13.36
CA GLU A 42 11.30 2.42 -13.37
C GLU A 42 10.58 1.84 -12.14
N LEU A 43 10.57 2.57 -11.02
CA LEU A 43 9.91 2.15 -9.78
C LEU A 43 8.51 2.76 -9.59
N ARG A 44 8.10 3.76 -10.37
CA ARG A 44 6.81 4.44 -10.15
C ARG A 44 5.61 3.51 -10.23
N MET A 45 5.62 2.57 -11.17
CA MET A 45 4.50 1.65 -11.37
C MET A 45 4.36 0.67 -10.21
N SER A 46 5.47 0.12 -9.70
CA SER A 46 5.43 -0.77 -8.54
C SER A 46 4.98 -0.04 -7.29
N TYR A 47 5.49 1.18 -7.06
CA TYR A 47 5.03 2.06 -5.96
C TYR A 47 3.53 2.39 -6.08
N LYS A 48 3.04 2.66 -7.30
CA LYS A 48 1.61 2.94 -7.53
C LYS A 48 0.73 1.72 -7.22
N ILE A 49 1.13 0.53 -7.66
CA ILE A 49 0.40 -0.72 -7.38
C ILE A 49 0.34 -0.98 -5.88
N LEU A 50 1.47 -0.85 -5.16
CA LEU A 50 1.53 -1.07 -3.72
C LEU A 50 0.66 -0.08 -2.95
N LYS A 51 0.75 1.21 -3.30
CA LYS A 51 -0.10 2.27 -2.72
C LYS A 51 -1.59 1.98 -2.93
N ASN A 52 -1.99 1.59 -4.14
CA ASN A 52 -3.38 1.25 -4.45
C ASN A 52 -3.88 0.02 -3.68
N ALA A 53 -2.99 -0.93 -3.36
CA ALA A 53 -3.30 -2.10 -2.55
C ALA A 53 -3.32 -1.82 -1.03
N GLY A 54 -3.04 -0.59 -0.60
CA GLY A 54 -2.90 -0.24 0.82
C GLY A 54 -1.67 -0.87 1.47
N ARG A 55 -0.66 -1.24 0.68
CA ARG A 55 0.61 -1.81 1.14
C ARG A 55 1.71 -0.76 1.05
N MET A 56 2.67 -0.82 1.96
CA MET A 56 3.85 0.03 1.88
C MET A 56 4.91 -0.62 0.98
N PRO A 57 5.73 0.17 0.28
CA PRO A 57 6.99 -0.28 -0.30
C PRO A 57 7.81 -1.08 0.71
N LEU A 58 8.49 -2.13 0.22
CA LEU A 58 9.29 -3.06 1.01
C LEU A 58 10.32 -2.33 1.88
N GLU A 59 10.90 -1.25 1.36
CA GLU A 59 11.89 -0.44 2.06
C GLU A 59 11.30 0.21 3.32
N MET A 60 10.06 0.69 3.24
CA MET A 60 9.36 1.27 4.38
C MET A 60 8.87 0.20 5.37
N GLU A 61 8.51 -0.99 4.88
CA GLU A 61 8.19 -2.12 5.75
C GLU A 61 9.40 -2.55 6.58
N ILE A 62 10.57 -2.67 5.95
CA ILE A 62 11.83 -3.00 6.63
C ILE A 62 12.21 -1.94 7.67
N GLN A 63 12.09 -0.65 7.33
CA GLN A 63 12.37 0.43 8.29
C GLN A 63 11.44 0.38 9.50
N LYS A 64 10.15 0.09 9.28
CA LYS A 64 9.18 -0.07 10.36
C LYS A 64 9.53 -1.25 11.26
N ASP A 65 9.97 -2.36 10.68
CA ASP A 65 10.40 -3.53 11.45
C ASP A 65 11.66 -3.25 12.27
N ILE A 66 12.63 -2.52 11.72
CA ILE A 66 13.83 -2.07 12.47
C ILE A 66 13.41 -1.21 13.67
N LEU A 67 12.60 -0.18 13.46
CA LEU A 67 12.13 0.69 14.56
C LEU A 67 11.39 -0.11 15.64
N LYS A 68 10.54 -1.05 15.23
CA LYS A 68 9.82 -1.92 16.16
C LYS A 68 10.78 -2.80 16.97
N ILE A 69 11.83 -3.33 16.35
CA ILE A 69 12.86 -4.10 17.05
C ILE A 69 13.62 -3.21 18.03
N GLU A 70 13.99 -1.98 17.64
CA GLU A 70 14.65 -1.02 18.51
C GLU A 70 13.80 -0.65 19.72
N ASP A 71 12.49 -0.42 19.54
CA ASP A 71 11.53 -0.15 20.60
C ASP A 71 11.42 -1.33 21.58
N LEU A 72 11.40 -2.57 21.07
CA LEU A 72 11.38 -3.77 21.90
C LEU A 72 12.66 -3.91 22.72
N ILE A 73 13.83 -3.68 22.10
CA ILE A 73 15.14 -3.67 22.78
C ILE A 73 15.20 -2.55 23.83
N ALA A 74 14.55 -1.41 23.59
CA ALA A 74 14.46 -0.32 24.57
C ALA A 74 13.61 -0.68 25.79
N CYS A 75 12.60 -1.53 25.62
CA CYS A 75 11.75 -2.04 26.69
C CYS A 75 12.37 -3.20 27.49
N CYS A 76 13.52 -3.74 27.09
CA CYS A 76 14.22 -4.79 27.85
C CYS A 76 14.75 -4.24 29.18
N TYR A 77 14.37 -4.86 30.29
CA TYR A 77 14.75 -4.46 31.65
C TYR A 77 16.19 -4.89 32.04
N ASP A 78 16.77 -5.88 31.35
CA ASP A 78 18.13 -6.36 31.60
C ASP A 78 19.15 -5.67 30.67
N GLU A 79 20.09 -4.92 31.26
CA GLU A 79 21.15 -4.22 30.52
C GLU A 79 22.14 -5.17 29.82
N ALA A 80 22.31 -6.40 30.33
CA ALA A 80 23.21 -7.39 29.72
C ALA A 80 22.60 -7.97 28.44
N GLU A 81 21.32 -8.34 28.47
CA GLU A 81 20.58 -8.80 27.27
C GLU A 81 20.49 -7.69 26.21
N ARG A 82 20.23 -6.44 26.64
CA ARG A 82 20.15 -5.28 25.74
C ARG A 82 21.46 -5.04 24.96
N LYS A 83 22.62 -5.27 25.58
CA LYS A 83 23.94 -5.16 24.92
C LYS A 83 24.21 -6.28 23.92
N ASN A 84 23.66 -7.47 24.14
CA ASN A 84 23.81 -8.60 23.21
C ASN A 84 22.99 -8.36 21.93
N TYR A 85 21.74 -7.86 22.07
CA TYR A 85 20.88 -7.59 20.90
C TYR A 85 21.35 -6.39 20.05
N LYS A 86 22.12 -5.45 20.60
CA LYS A 86 22.69 -4.32 19.84
C LYS A 86 23.97 -4.64 19.08
N LYS A 87 24.57 -5.82 19.27
CA LYS A 87 25.89 -6.19 18.71
C LYS A 87 25.82 -7.06 17.46
N SER A 88 24.64 -7.59 17.12
CA SER A 88 24.43 -8.47 15.97
C SER A 88 23.76 -7.73 14.82
#